data_AF-A0A968X7T0-F1
#
_entry.id   AF-A0A968X7T0-F1
#
_cell.length_a   1.000
_cell.length_b   1.000
_cell.length_c   1.000
_cell.angle_alpha   90.00
_cell.angle_beta   90.00
_cell.angle_gamma   90.00
#
_symmetry.space_group_name_H-M   'P 1'
#
loop_
_entity.id
_entity.type
_entity.pdbx_description
1 polymer ?
#
loop_
_entity_poly.entity_id
_entity_poly.type
_entity_poly.pdbx_seq_one_letter_code
_entity_poly.pdbx_strand_id
1 'polypeptide(L)'
;MDQRLALDVIAKNVFDEKAFQFEPSLLNKLAPSRWEHWGANPAVFRLDYPIFESILTLQSSTLYDLLSYSRLSRLRDGELKDPAQTLPIPELFDRIQSSIWGDVLNPGDRVQLSGLRRALQREYMGILIGMVLRQDNAPEDARTVARYELRQLRDAISKAVRKVDRKDIYTLAHLEEAQDRIAKAIEAPLRGA
;
A
#
# COMPACT_ATOMS: atom_id res chain seq x y z
N MET A 1 1.51 2.15 -24.27
CA MET A 1 0.87 1.30 -23.26
C MET A 1 -0.07 2.19 -22.46
N ASP A 2 -1.34 1.83 -22.33
CA ASP A 2 -2.35 2.63 -21.60
C ASP A 2 -1.98 2.72 -20.11
N GLN A 3 -2.09 3.92 -19.52
CA GLN A 3 -1.81 4.17 -18.09
C GLN A 3 -2.67 3.29 -17.19
N ARG A 4 -3.94 3.05 -17.56
CA ARG A 4 -4.87 2.20 -16.81
C ARG A 4 -4.44 0.74 -16.85
N LEU A 5 -4.08 0.24 -18.03
CA LEU A 5 -3.57 -1.12 -18.21
C LEU A 5 -2.31 -1.36 -17.37
N ALA A 6 -1.38 -0.40 -17.33
CA ALA A 6 -0.17 -0.51 -16.52
C ALA A 6 -0.49 -0.60 -15.02
N LEU A 7 -1.45 0.18 -14.53
CA LEU A 7 -1.91 0.10 -13.14
C LEU A 7 -2.58 -1.24 -12.83
N ASP A 8 -3.39 -1.77 -13.74
CA ASP A 8 -4.03 -3.07 -13.54
C ASP A 8 -2.98 -4.20 -13.45
N VAL A 9 -1.91 -4.10 -14.26
CA VAL A 9 -0.76 -5.01 -14.16
C VAL A 9 -0.05 -4.88 -12.81
N ILE A 10 0.19 -3.67 -12.32
CA ILE A 10 0.81 -3.46 -11.00
C ILE A 10 -0.09 -4.00 -9.89
N ALA A 11 -1.38 -3.65 -9.89
CA ALA A 11 -2.35 -4.11 -8.90
C ALA A 11 -2.36 -5.64 -8.82
N LYS A 12 -2.38 -6.32 -9.97
CA LYS A 12 -2.42 -7.78 -10.05
C LYS A 12 -1.11 -8.46 -9.65
N ASN A 13 0.05 -7.90 -10.00
CA ASN A 13 1.33 -8.60 -9.87
C ASN A 13 2.21 -8.11 -8.72
N VAL A 14 1.90 -6.92 -8.15
CA VAL A 14 2.69 -6.32 -7.07
C VAL A 14 1.87 -6.19 -5.80
N PHE A 15 0.61 -5.77 -5.88
CA PHE A 15 -0.20 -5.52 -4.66
C PHE A 15 -1.08 -6.70 -4.24
N ASP A 16 -1.36 -7.65 -5.13
CA ASP A 16 -2.06 -8.89 -4.75
C ASP A 16 -1.10 -9.87 -4.05
N GLU A 17 -1.46 -10.31 -2.84
CA GLU A 17 -0.71 -11.34 -2.11
C GLU A 17 -0.63 -12.67 -2.85
N LYS A 18 -1.62 -12.97 -3.71
CA LYS A 18 -1.62 -14.18 -4.53
C LYS A 18 -0.45 -14.21 -5.51
N ALA A 19 0.10 -13.05 -5.88
CA ALA A 19 1.29 -12.95 -6.71
C ALA A 19 2.57 -13.47 -6.02
N PHE A 20 2.55 -13.63 -4.69
CA PHE A 20 3.69 -14.07 -3.88
C PHE A 20 3.46 -15.44 -3.22
N GLN A 21 2.54 -16.24 -3.76
CA GLN A 21 2.38 -17.64 -3.37
C GLN A 21 3.49 -18.49 -3.98
N PHE A 22 4.64 -18.52 -3.31
CA PHE A 22 5.79 -19.32 -3.72
C PHE A 22 5.75 -20.70 -3.10
N GLU A 23 6.17 -21.71 -3.87
CA GLU A 23 6.41 -23.05 -3.34
C GLU A 23 7.44 -23.01 -2.20
N PRO A 24 7.20 -23.67 -1.04
CA PRO A 24 8.16 -23.70 0.07
C PRO A 24 9.55 -24.20 -0.35
N SER A 25 9.60 -25.12 -1.33
CA SER A 25 10.84 -25.64 -1.90
C SER A 25 11.64 -24.60 -2.69
N LEU A 26 10.98 -23.61 -3.30
CA LEU A 26 11.62 -22.48 -3.97
C LEU A 26 12.16 -21.47 -2.94
N LEU A 27 11.36 -21.17 -1.91
CA LEU A 27 11.74 -20.25 -0.84
C LEU A 27 13.00 -20.73 -0.09
N ASN A 28 13.10 -22.03 0.17
CA ASN A 28 14.30 -22.63 0.79
C ASN A 28 15.56 -22.54 -0.09
N LYS A 29 15.42 -22.35 -1.41
CA LYS A 29 16.54 -22.15 -2.34
C LYS A 29 16.99 -20.70 -2.47
N LEU A 30 16.21 -19.74 -1.95
CA LEU A 30 16.58 -18.32 -1.94
C LEU A 30 17.54 -17.99 -0.78
N ALA A 31 17.65 -18.87 0.22
CA ALA A 31 18.65 -18.73 1.26
C ALA A 31 20.07 -18.78 0.66
N PRO A 32 21.02 -17.95 1.14
CA PRO A 32 22.38 -17.94 0.62
C PRO A 32 22.98 -19.35 0.59
N SER A 33 23.65 -19.68 -0.52
CA SER A 33 24.38 -20.94 -0.60
C SER A 33 25.39 -21.03 0.54
N ARG A 34 25.37 -22.16 1.25
CA ARG A 34 26.31 -22.47 2.34
C ARG A 34 27.61 -23.08 1.83
N TRP A 35 27.84 -23.10 0.53
CA TRP A 35 29.05 -23.66 -0.06
C TRP A 35 30.24 -22.74 0.21
N GLU A 36 31.11 -23.15 1.13
CA GLU A 36 32.43 -22.55 1.33
C GLU A 36 33.42 -23.12 0.31
N HIS A 37 33.96 -22.26 -0.55
CA HIS A 37 35.10 -22.58 -1.38
C HIS A 37 36.15 -21.47 -1.27
N TRP A 38 37.34 -21.70 -1.80
CA TRP A 38 38.54 -20.86 -1.67
C TRP A 38 38.42 -19.41 -2.21
N GLY A 39 37.25 -19.01 -2.70
CA GLY A 39 36.91 -17.64 -3.10
C GLY A 39 35.53 -17.18 -2.64
N ALA A 40 34.85 -17.95 -1.79
CA ALA A 40 33.56 -17.59 -1.22
C ALA A 40 33.77 -16.85 0.10
N ASN A 41 33.18 -15.66 0.23
CA ASN A 41 33.07 -14.95 1.49
C ASN A 41 31.60 -15.06 1.93
N PRO A 42 31.21 -16.11 2.69
CA PRO A 42 29.81 -16.31 3.06
C PRO A 42 29.30 -15.07 3.81
N ALA A 43 28.19 -14.49 3.31
CA ALA A 43 27.63 -13.27 3.88
C ALA A 43 27.27 -13.49 5.36
N VAL A 44 27.80 -12.62 6.24
CA VAL A 44 27.61 -12.69 7.71
C VAL A 44 26.23 -12.19 8.16
N PHE A 45 25.29 -11.94 7.22
CA PHE A 45 23.93 -11.50 7.54
C PHE A 45 22.94 -12.68 7.57
N ARG A 46 21.74 -12.41 8.12
CA ARG A 46 20.66 -13.37 8.47
C ARG A 46 20.68 -14.70 7.70
N LEU A 47 20.60 -15.79 8.46
CA LEU A 47 20.62 -17.18 7.99
C LEU A 47 19.42 -17.57 7.10
N ASP A 48 18.39 -16.72 7.03
CA ASP A 48 17.17 -16.86 6.22
C ASP A 48 17.02 -15.69 5.24
N TYR A 49 16.55 -15.97 4.00
CA TYR A 49 16.20 -14.91 3.04
C TYR A 49 14.94 -14.18 3.55
N PRO A 50 14.98 -12.85 3.76
CA PRO A 50 13.87 -12.11 4.39
C PRO A 50 12.75 -11.84 3.36
N ILE A 51 12.08 -12.90 2.91
CA ILE A 51 11.05 -12.89 1.86
C ILE A 51 10.01 -11.81 2.12
N PHE A 52 9.55 -11.71 3.38
CA PHE A 52 8.59 -10.70 3.80
C PHE A 52 9.08 -9.27 3.52
N GLU A 53 10.29 -8.94 3.94
CA GLU A 53 10.88 -7.60 3.75
C GLU A 53 11.17 -7.31 2.27
N SER A 54 11.62 -8.32 1.53
CA SER A 54 11.85 -8.19 0.08
C SER A 54 10.56 -7.85 -0.67
N ILE A 55 9.46 -8.55 -0.37
CA ILE A 55 8.17 -8.28 -0.98
C ILE A 55 7.66 -6.89 -0.57
N LEU A 56 7.70 -6.57 0.72
CA LEU A 56 7.25 -5.27 1.21
C LEU A 56 8.07 -4.13 0.62
N THR A 57 9.38 -4.30 0.45
CA THR A 57 10.26 -3.30 -0.20
C THR A 57 9.82 -3.05 -1.64
N LEU A 58 9.55 -4.09 -2.42
CA LEU A 58 9.05 -3.97 -3.80
C LEU A 58 7.70 -3.25 -3.85
N GLN A 59 6.78 -3.63 -2.96
CA GLN A 59 5.45 -3.02 -2.91
C GLN A 59 5.53 -1.54 -2.53
N SER A 60 6.34 -1.23 -1.51
CA SER A 60 6.51 0.13 -0.99
C SER A 60 7.18 1.02 -2.02
N SER A 61 8.26 0.59 -2.68
CA SER A 61 8.92 1.38 -3.73
C SER A 61 7.97 1.69 -4.88
N THR A 62 7.15 0.71 -5.28
CA THR A 62 6.13 0.89 -6.31
C THR A 62 5.07 1.91 -5.88
N LEU A 63 4.62 1.87 -4.62
CA LEU A 63 3.70 2.87 -4.07
C LEU A 63 4.29 4.27 -4.07
N TYR A 64 5.54 4.42 -3.59
CA TYR A 64 6.23 5.71 -3.57
C TYR A 64 6.40 6.29 -4.98
N ASP A 65 6.70 5.46 -5.97
CA ASP A 65 6.82 5.89 -7.37
C ASP A 65 5.48 6.35 -7.95
N LEU A 66 4.41 5.58 -7.73
CA LEU A 66 3.06 5.90 -8.20
C LEU A 66 2.50 7.18 -7.56
N LEU A 67 2.77 7.39 -6.27
CA LEU A 67 2.28 8.52 -5.49
C LEU A 67 3.32 9.65 -5.35
N SER A 68 4.39 9.61 -6.14
CA SER A 68 5.45 10.62 -6.12
C SER A 68 4.93 11.99 -6.56
N TYR A 69 5.48 13.06 -5.97
CA TYR A 69 5.19 14.44 -6.38
C TYR A 69 5.29 14.64 -7.90
N SER A 70 6.39 14.18 -8.51
CA SER A 70 6.63 14.32 -9.94
C SER A 70 5.60 13.58 -10.81
N ARG A 71 5.03 12.47 -10.33
CA ARG A 71 3.94 11.77 -11.02
C ARG A 71 2.63 12.53 -10.85
N LEU A 72 2.26 12.88 -9.63
CA LEU A 72 1.00 13.57 -9.31
C LEU A 72 0.92 14.93 -10.00
N SER A 73 1.99 15.72 -10.00
CA SER A 73 2.04 17.01 -10.72
C SER A 73 1.88 16.83 -12.23
N ARG A 74 2.46 15.78 -12.82
CA ARG A 74 2.29 15.48 -14.24
C ARG A 74 0.86 15.05 -14.58
N LEU A 75 0.19 14.31 -13.70
CA LEU A 75 -1.21 13.94 -13.90
C LEU A 75 -2.09 15.18 -13.85
N ARG A 76 -1.95 16.02 -12.81
CA ARG A 76 -2.67 17.30 -12.70
C ARG A 76 -2.49 18.17 -13.95
N ASP A 77 -1.24 18.36 -14.40
CA ASP A 77 -0.97 19.19 -15.59
C ASP A 77 -1.44 18.51 -16.89
N GLY A 78 -1.46 17.17 -16.92
CA GLY A 78 -1.95 16.37 -18.03
C GLY A 78 -3.46 16.44 -18.17
N GLU A 79 -4.21 16.43 -17.07
CA GLU A 79 -5.68 16.56 -17.06
C GLU A 79 -6.11 17.89 -17.72
N LEU A 80 -5.32 18.95 -17.55
CA LEU A 80 -5.57 20.23 -18.23
C LEU A 80 -5.26 20.20 -19.73
N LYS A 81 -4.25 19.42 -20.15
CA LYS A 81 -3.74 19.40 -21.53
C LYS A 81 -4.47 18.40 -22.42
N ASP A 82 -4.76 17.22 -21.88
CA ASP A 82 -5.40 16.11 -22.56
C ASP A 82 -6.21 15.27 -21.55
N PRO A 83 -7.41 15.75 -21.16
CA PRO A 83 -8.25 15.07 -20.18
C PRO A 83 -8.75 13.70 -20.65
N ALA A 84 -8.82 13.46 -21.97
CA ALA A 84 -9.30 12.20 -22.51
C ALA A 84 -8.28 11.06 -22.34
N GLN A 85 -6.98 11.39 -22.40
CA GLN A 85 -5.90 10.40 -22.33
C GLN A 85 -5.18 10.37 -20.98
N THR A 86 -5.38 11.38 -20.13
CA THR A 86 -4.73 11.44 -18.82
C THR A 86 -5.54 10.69 -17.77
N LEU A 87 -4.87 9.84 -16.98
CA LEU A 87 -5.46 9.25 -15.79
C LEU A 87 -5.66 10.33 -14.70
N PRO A 88 -6.90 10.54 -14.23
CA PRO A 88 -7.15 11.51 -13.17
C PRO A 88 -6.53 11.09 -11.83
N ILE A 89 -6.08 12.06 -11.03
CA ILE A 89 -5.58 11.79 -9.66
C ILE A 89 -6.60 10.99 -8.81
N PRO A 90 -7.90 11.33 -8.78
CA PRO A 90 -8.89 10.53 -8.03
C PRO A 90 -8.94 9.07 -8.51
N GLU A 91 -8.86 8.83 -9.82
CA GLU A 91 -8.90 7.46 -10.37
C GLU A 91 -7.65 6.67 -9.98
N LEU A 92 -6.46 7.28 -9.97
CA LEU A 92 -5.24 6.65 -9.48
C LEU A 92 -5.38 6.20 -8.03
N PHE A 93 -5.88 7.08 -7.16
CA PHE A 93 -5.99 6.82 -5.73
C PHE A 93 -7.02 5.72 -5.45
N ASP A 94 -8.20 5.79 -6.07
CA ASP A 94 -9.26 4.79 -5.94
C ASP A 94 -8.78 3.40 -6.37
N ARG A 95 -8.07 3.30 -7.51
CA ARG A 95 -7.51 2.02 -8.00
C ARG A 95 -6.50 1.42 -7.02
N ILE A 96 -5.57 2.23 -6.50
CA ILE A 96 -4.57 1.77 -5.53
C ILE A 96 -5.26 1.35 -4.23
N GLN A 97 -6.20 2.16 -3.70
CA GLN A 97 -6.92 1.85 -2.48
C GLN A 97 -7.76 0.58 -2.64
N SER A 98 -8.47 0.43 -3.74
CA SER A 98 -9.25 -0.77 -4.06
C SER A 98 -8.38 -2.02 -4.14
N SER A 99 -7.17 -1.91 -4.70
CA SER A 99 -6.23 -3.02 -4.77
C SER A 99 -5.67 -3.44 -3.40
N ILE A 100 -5.39 -2.47 -2.51
CA ILE A 100 -4.72 -2.72 -1.23
C ILE A 100 -5.71 -2.99 -0.08
N TRP A 101 -6.86 -2.33 -0.12
CA TRP A 101 -7.89 -2.37 0.92
C TRP A 101 -9.18 -3.04 0.45
N GLY A 102 -9.20 -3.72 -0.69
CA GLY A 102 -10.39 -4.38 -1.25
C GLY A 102 -11.11 -5.29 -0.25
N ASP A 103 -10.38 -6.07 0.55
CA ASP A 103 -10.92 -6.96 1.60
C ASP A 103 -11.65 -6.19 2.73
N VAL A 104 -11.37 -4.90 2.89
CA VAL A 104 -11.94 -4.01 3.90
C VAL A 104 -13.03 -3.12 3.31
N LEU A 105 -12.86 -2.67 2.06
CA LEU A 105 -13.84 -1.86 1.33
C LEU A 105 -15.08 -2.68 0.96
N ASN A 106 -14.87 -3.92 0.52
CA ASN A 106 -15.92 -4.86 0.13
C ASN A 106 -15.77 -6.15 0.94
N PRO A 107 -16.01 -6.12 2.26
CA PRO A 107 -15.75 -7.27 3.11
C PRO A 107 -16.80 -8.36 2.84
N GLY A 108 -16.34 -9.58 2.62
CA GLY A 108 -17.18 -10.79 2.58
C GLY A 108 -17.83 -11.10 3.93
N ASP A 109 -18.14 -12.37 4.21
CA ASP A 109 -18.75 -12.75 5.49
C ASP A 109 -17.79 -12.59 6.67
N ARG A 110 -16.49 -12.82 6.42
CA ARG A 110 -15.42 -12.71 7.41
C ARG A 110 -14.24 -11.95 6.83
N VAL A 111 -13.71 -11.02 7.60
CA VAL A 111 -12.48 -10.30 7.26
C VAL A 111 -11.31 -10.98 7.97
N GLN A 112 -10.30 -11.34 7.19
CA GLN A 112 -9.04 -11.90 7.67
C GLN A 112 -7.93 -11.34 6.77
N LEU A 113 -6.92 -10.75 7.38
CA LEU A 113 -5.80 -10.16 6.64
C LEU A 113 -4.53 -10.96 6.93
N SER A 114 -3.69 -11.14 5.93
CA SER A 114 -2.34 -11.69 6.14
C SER A 114 -1.40 -10.60 6.70
N GLY A 115 -0.25 -11.01 7.24
CA GLY A 115 0.78 -10.08 7.69
C GLY A 115 1.27 -9.14 6.58
N LEU A 116 1.37 -9.65 5.34
CA LEU A 116 1.86 -8.89 4.20
C LEU A 116 0.84 -7.82 3.78
N ARG A 117 -0.45 -8.17 3.67
CA ARG A 117 -1.57 -7.25 3.42
C ARG A 117 -1.57 -6.12 4.43
N ARG A 118 -1.48 -6.46 5.72
CA ARG A 118 -1.46 -5.46 6.80
C ARG A 118 -0.27 -4.52 6.69
N ALA A 119 0.91 -5.02 6.30
CA ALA A 119 2.09 -4.17 6.10
C ALA A 119 1.92 -3.22 4.91
N LEU A 120 1.49 -3.72 3.75
CA LEU A 120 1.21 -2.89 2.58
C LEU A 120 0.13 -1.82 2.85
N GLN A 121 -0.91 -2.21 3.58
CA GLN A 121 -1.96 -1.30 4.03
C GLN A 121 -1.42 -0.17 4.91
N ARG A 122 -0.47 -0.46 5.83
CA ARG A 122 0.20 0.55 6.66
C ARG A 122 1.06 1.50 5.82
N GLU A 123 1.78 0.99 4.83
CA GLU A 123 2.60 1.81 3.93
C GLU A 123 1.72 2.80 3.14
N TYR A 124 0.68 2.31 2.49
CA TYR A 124 -0.26 3.16 1.76
C TYR A 124 -0.93 4.21 2.67
N MET A 125 -1.44 3.78 3.84
CA MET A 125 -2.05 4.69 4.81
C MET A 125 -1.04 5.74 5.30
N GLY A 126 0.21 5.36 5.54
CA GLY A 126 1.28 6.26 5.95
C GLY A 126 1.54 7.36 4.92
N ILE A 127 1.59 7.01 3.64
CA ILE A 127 1.74 7.97 2.54
C ILE A 127 0.58 8.97 2.53
N LEU A 128 -0.66 8.50 2.57
CA LEU A 128 -1.83 9.39 2.57
C LEU A 128 -1.87 10.30 3.80
N ILE A 129 -1.54 9.78 4.98
CA ILE A 129 -1.44 10.59 6.20
C ILE A 129 -0.37 11.66 6.05
N GLY A 130 0.79 11.33 5.48
CA GLY A 130 1.86 12.29 5.17
C GLY A 130 1.36 13.44 4.29
N MET A 131 0.59 13.14 3.24
CA MET A 131 -0.02 14.14 2.36
C MET A 131 -0.99 15.05 3.13
N VAL A 132 -1.89 14.45 3.90
CA VAL A 132 -2.92 15.17 4.66
C VAL A 132 -2.33 16.08 5.73
N LEU A 133 -1.25 15.64 6.38
CA LEU A 133 -0.52 16.40 7.40
C LEU A 133 0.51 17.38 6.82
N ARG A 134 0.59 17.50 5.48
CA ARG A 134 1.55 18.37 4.77
C ARG A 134 3.01 18.07 5.15
N GLN A 135 3.33 16.79 5.36
CA GLN A 135 4.69 16.32 5.65
C GLN A 135 5.48 16.01 4.38
N ASP A 136 4.81 16.00 3.22
CA ASP A 136 5.40 15.84 1.90
C ASP A 136 5.06 17.04 0.98
N ASN A 137 5.59 16.99 -0.24
CA ASN A 137 5.40 18.03 -1.25
C ASN A 137 4.22 17.73 -2.20
N ALA A 138 3.27 16.85 -1.86
CA ALA A 138 2.19 16.49 -2.77
C ALA A 138 1.37 17.72 -3.23
N PRO A 139 0.88 17.76 -4.49
CA PRO A 139 0.00 18.84 -4.96
C PRO A 139 -1.28 18.96 -4.13
N GLU A 140 -1.85 20.17 -4.02
CA GLU A 140 -3.06 20.41 -3.21
C GLU A 140 -4.26 19.54 -3.61
N ASP A 141 -4.45 19.26 -4.90
CA ASP A 141 -5.51 18.37 -5.38
C ASP A 141 -5.31 16.95 -4.85
N ALA A 142 -4.07 16.44 -4.88
CA ALA A 142 -3.74 15.13 -4.33
C ALA A 142 -3.92 15.07 -2.81
N ARG A 143 -3.61 16.16 -2.08
CA ARG A 143 -3.86 16.25 -0.63
C ARG A 143 -5.36 16.20 -0.31
N THR A 144 -6.17 16.85 -1.14
CA THR A 144 -7.62 16.87 -0.99
C THR A 144 -8.21 15.49 -1.27
N VAL A 145 -7.77 14.82 -2.33
CA VAL A 145 -8.15 13.44 -2.64
C VAL A 145 -7.69 12.47 -1.54
N ALA A 146 -6.45 12.57 -1.06
CA ALA A 146 -5.94 11.76 0.05
C ALA A 146 -6.81 11.88 1.30
N ARG A 147 -7.21 13.12 1.67
CA ARG A 147 -8.12 13.37 2.79
C ARG A 147 -9.50 12.75 2.58
N TYR A 148 -10.02 12.82 1.36
CA TYR A 148 -11.29 12.19 1.00
C TYR A 148 -11.23 10.67 1.12
N GLU A 149 -10.20 10.05 0.54
CA GLU A 149 -9.96 8.60 0.58
C GLU A 149 -9.79 8.08 2.01
N LEU A 150 -9.00 8.76 2.84
CA LEU A 150 -8.84 8.40 4.24
C LEU A 150 -10.18 8.44 5.02
N ARG A 151 -11.07 9.39 4.72
CA ARG A 151 -12.42 9.41 5.34
C ARG A 151 -13.23 8.18 4.92
N GLN A 152 -13.25 7.86 3.62
CA GLN A 152 -13.95 6.68 3.12
C GLN A 152 -13.39 5.40 3.74
N LEU A 153 -12.06 5.29 3.80
CA LEU A 153 -11.37 4.14 4.38
C LEU A 153 -11.68 3.98 5.87
N ARG A 154 -11.65 5.05 6.66
CA ARG A 154 -12.04 5.00 8.08
C ARG A 154 -13.46 4.45 8.26
N ASP A 155 -14.39 4.92 7.44
CA ASP A 155 -15.78 4.50 7.50
C ASP A 155 -15.94 3.03 7.05
N ALA A 156 -15.18 2.58 6.05
CA ALA A 156 -15.11 1.18 5.64
C ALA A 156 -14.53 0.28 6.75
N ILE A 157 -13.42 0.69 7.37
CA ILE A 157 -12.79 0.00 8.50
C ILE A 157 -13.79 -0.20 9.65
N SER A 158 -14.58 0.85 9.98
CA SER A 158 -15.58 0.79 11.05
C SER A 158 -16.66 -0.30 10.84
N LYS A 159 -16.92 -0.65 9.57
CA LYS A 159 -17.83 -1.72 9.17
C LYS A 159 -17.12 -3.06 9.14
N ALA A 160 -15.94 -3.11 8.53
CA ALA A 160 -15.13 -4.32 8.35
C ALA A 160 -14.69 -4.94 9.68
N VAL A 161 -14.32 -4.13 10.68
CA VAL A 161 -13.86 -4.62 11.99
C VAL A 161 -14.92 -5.51 12.68
N ARG A 162 -16.21 -5.25 12.44
CA ARG A 162 -17.33 -6.03 12.99
C ARG A 162 -17.42 -7.43 12.39
N LYS A 163 -16.79 -7.66 11.24
CA LYS A 163 -16.72 -8.94 10.52
C LYS A 163 -15.43 -9.71 10.78
N VAL A 164 -14.55 -9.19 11.64
CA VAL A 164 -13.34 -9.90 12.06
C VAL A 164 -13.69 -10.85 13.20
N ASP A 165 -13.18 -12.08 13.15
CA ASP A 165 -13.28 -13.00 14.29
C ASP A 165 -12.48 -12.44 15.47
N ARG A 166 -13.10 -12.40 16.66
CA ARG A 166 -12.46 -11.90 17.88
C ARG A 166 -11.20 -12.67 18.30
N LYS A 167 -10.99 -13.86 17.76
CA LYS A 167 -9.75 -14.63 17.96
C LYS A 167 -8.62 -14.20 17.03
N ASP A 168 -8.90 -13.54 15.92
CA ASP A 168 -7.89 -12.96 15.04
C ASP A 168 -7.48 -11.56 15.54
N ILE A 169 -6.70 -11.57 16.62
CA ILE A 169 -6.23 -10.35 17.28
C ILE A 169 -5.36 -9.49 16.35
N TYR A 170 -4.61 -10.09 15.43
CA TYR A 170 -3.76 -9.34 14.51
C TYR A 170 -4.57 -8.52 13.50
N THR A 171 -5.63 -9.10 12.93
CA THR A 171 -6.51 -8.35 12.02
C THR A 171 -7.30 -7.29 12.79
N LEU A 172 -7.83 -7.62 13.98
CA LEU A 172 -8.53 -6.65 14.83
C LEU A 172 -7.66 -5.45 15.20
N ALA A 173 -6.51 -5.69 15.82
CA ALA A 173 -5.63 -4.62 16.32
C ALA A 173 -5.12 -3.72 15.18
N HIS A 174 -4.86 -4.30 14.01
CA HIS A 174 -4.47 -3.53 12.82
C HIS A 174 -5.57 -2.61 12.31
N LEU A 175 -6.81 -3.11 12.22
CA LEU A 175 -7.92 -2.27 11.77
C LEU A 175 -8.27 -1.18 12.78
N GLU A 176 -8.22 -1.48 14.08
CA GLU A 176 -8.41 -0.48 15.14
C GLU A 176 -7.31 0.59 15.15
N GLU A 177 -6.03 0.20 15.01
CA GLU A 177 -4.90 1.14 14.91
C GLU A 177 -5.00 2.02 13.66
N ALA A 178 -5.35 1.43 12.51
CA ALA A 178 -5.54 2.16 11.27
C ALA A 178 -6.68 3.18 11.41
N GLN A 179 -7.81 2.79 11.99
CA GLN A 179 -8.94 3.68 12.22
C GLN A 179 -8.55 4.90 13.09
N ASP A 180 -7.85 4.65 14.19
CA ASP A 180 -7.43 5.69 15.15
C ASP A 180 -6.40 6.66 14.52
N ARG A 181 -5.41 6.14 13.80
CA ARG A 181 -4.43 6.97 13.09
C ARG A 181 -5.07 7.84 12.03
N ILE A 182 -6.01 7.29 11.26
CA ILE A 182 -6.73 8.05 10.25
C ILE A 182 -7.58 9.14 10.89
N ALA A 183 -8.31 8.85 11.97
CA ALA A 183 -9.11 9.83 12.69
C ALA A 183 -8.24 11.01 13.16
N LYS A 184 -7.11 10.71 13.84
CA LYS A 184 -6.16 11.72 14.30
C LYS A 184 -5.57 12.56 13.16
N ALA A 185 -5.24 11.93 12.03
CA ALA A 185 -4.68 12.65 10.88
C ALA A 185 -5.69 13.61 10.23
N ILE A 186 -6.96 13.20 10.12
CA ILE A 186 -8.01 14.03 9.52
C ILE A 186 -8.41 15.19 10.45
N GLU A 187 -8.43 14.97 11.76
CA GLU A 187 -8.78 15.98 12.77
C GLU A 187 -7.64 16.94 13.10
N ALA A 188 -6.39 16.58 12.77
CA ALA A 188 -5.24 17.43 13.01
C ALA A 188 -5.43 18.82 12.37
N PRO A 189 -5.11 19.91 13.10
CA PRO A 189 -5.17 21.25 12.54
C PRO A 189 -4.21 21.37 11.36
N LEU A 190 -4.69 21.99 10.28
CA LEU A 190 -3.85 22.23 9.10
C LEU A 190 -2.69 23.15 9.50
N ARG A 191 -1.46 22.68 9.32
CA ARG A 191 -0.27 23.54 9.48
C ARG A 191 -0.21 24.51 8.28
N GLY A 192 -0.27 25.81 8.56
CA GLY A 192 0.00 26.88 7.58
C GLY A 192 -1.16 27.26 6.67
N ALA A 193 -2.39 27.32 7.19
CA ALA A 193 -3.47 28.08 6.54
C ALA A 193 -3.21 29.59 6.67
#